data_AF-A0A7S1PKZ4-F1
#
_entry.id   AF-A0A7S1PKZ4-F1
#
_cell.length_a   1.000
_cell.length_b   1.000
_cell.length_c   1.000
_cell.angle_alpha   90.00
_cell.angle_beta   90.00
_cell.angle_gamma   90.00
#
_symmetry.space_group_name_H-M   'P 1'
#
loop_
_entity.id
_entity.type
_entity.pdbx_description
1 polymer ?
#
loop_
_entity_poly.entity_id
_entity_poly.type
_entity_poly.pdbx_seq_one_letter_code
_entity_poly.pdbx_strand_id
1 'polypeptide(L)'
;MGGGKGGGKGEKDEGEKEAEGGKYHWQQKGEEIQVRFPAEPPLTKKDVAVTFKRAALLVKVRGEALIDGALASTVEVDECTWCLAPGGVELQVMLTKQREGEWPALLSAK
;
A
#
# COMPACT_ATOMS: atom_id res chain seq x y z
N MET A 1 31.32 -8.36 23.51
CA MET A 1 31.17 -7.07 22.80
C MET A 1 31.22 -7.35 21.31
N GLY A 2 30.25 -6.87 20.55
CA GLY A 2 30.24 -7.02 19.09
C GLY A 2 28.84 -7.01 18.51
N GLY A 3 28.08 -5.94 18.75
CA GLY A 3 26.82 -5.71 18.07
C GLY A 3 27.08 -5.39 16.60
N GLY A 4 26.60 -6.25 15.71
CA GLY A 4 26.56 -6.01 14.26
C GLY A 4 25.35 -5.17 13.91
N LYS A 5 25.57 -3.88 13.69
CA LYS A 5 24.61 -2.89 13.18
C LYS A 5 24.49 -3.09 11.66
N GLY A 6 23.47 -3.81 11.21
CA GLY A 6 23.12 -3.90 9.79
C GLY A 6 21.93 -3.01 9.49
N GLY A 7 22.18 -1.75 9.12
CA GLY A 7 21.16 -0.84 8.64
C GLY A 7 20.53 -1.40 7.37
N GLY A 8 19.23 -1.68 7.40
CA GLY A 8 18.44 -2.01 6.22
C GLY A 8 18.50 -0.84 5.25
N LYS A 9 19.35 -0.99 4.24
CA LYS A 9 19.41 -0.11 3.08
C LYS A 9 18.12 -0.39 2.32
N GLY A 10 17.18 0.55 2.38
CA GLY A 10 16.01 0.53 1.51
C GLY A 10 16.51 0.52 0.07
N GLU A 11 16.43 -0.63 -0.58
CA GLU A 11 16.44 -0.73 -2.03
C GLU A 11 15.30 0.16 -2.52
N LYS A 12 15.65 1.28 -3.16
CA LYS A 12 14.70 2.02 -3.97
C LYS A 12 14.39 1.14 -5.16
N ASP A 13 13.28 0.43 -5.08
CA ASP A 13 12.75 -0.40 -6.17
C ASP A 13 12.43 0.52 -7.36
N GLU A 14 12.95 0.21 -8.55
CA GLU A 14 12.89 1.06 -9.75
C GLU A 14 11.46 1.21 -10.36
N GLY A 15 10.41 0.92 -9.58
CA GLY A 15 9.00 1.02 -9.98
C GLY A 15 8.10 1.76 -8.98
N GLU A 16 8.66 2.38 -7.94
CA GLU A 16 7.90 3.08 -6.89
C GLU A 16 7.31 4.41 -7.43
N LYS A 17 5.98 4.47 -7.53
CA LYS A 17 5.20 5.64 -7.93
C LYS A 17 4.64 6.31 -6.67
N GLU A 18 4.90 7.61 -6.53
CA GLU A 18 4.36 8.41 -5.43
C GLU A 18 2.93 8.87 -5.76
N ALA A 19 2.04 8.84 -4.76
CA ALA A 19 0.70 9.39 -4.90
C ALA A 19 0.72 10.93 -4.95
N GLU A 20 -0.29 11.51 -5.59
CA GLU A 20 -0.50 12.96 -5.54
C GLU A 20 -0.64 13.40 -4.07
N GLY A 21 0.32 14.20 -3.58
CA GLY A 21 0.39 14.65 -2.19
C GLY A 21 1.26 13.82 -1.24
N GLY A 22 2.00 12.82 -1.72
CA GLY A 22 3.05 12.12 -0.95
C GLY A 22 2.55 11.30 0.25
N LYS A 23 1.25 11.00 0.30
CA LYS A 23 0.63 10.25 1.42
C LYS A 23 0.97 8.75 1.40
N TYR A 24 1.33 8.23 0.24
CA TYR A 24 1.68 6.83 0.06
C TYR A 24 2.53 6.64 -1.20
N HIS A 25 3.22 5.51 -1.23
CA HIS A 25 3.93 5.01 -2.38
C HIS A 25 3.27 3.73 -2.87
N TRP A 26 3.32 3.47 -4.17
CA TRP A 26 2.86 2.21 -4.70
C TRP A 26 3.74 1.70 -5.83
N GLN A 27 3.81 0.39 -5.96
CA GLN A 27 4.54 -0.29 -7.02
C GLN A 27 3.75 -1.52 -7.46
N GLN A 28 4.12 -2.09 -8.59
CA GLN A 28 3.46 -3.28 -9.12
C GLN A 28 4.48 -4.22 -9.77
N LYS A 29 4.22 -5.51 -9.65
CA LYS A 29 5.03 -6.56 -10.29
C LYS A 29 4.12 -7.72 -10.68
N GLY A 30 3.99 -7.96 -11.99
CA GLY A 30 3.04 -8.94 -12.50
C GLY A 30 1.61 -8.60 -12.05
N GLU A 31 0.99 -9.52 -11.34
CA GLU A 31 -0.36 -9.40 -10.80
C GLU A 31 -0.42 -8.67 -9.44
N GLU A 32 0.71 -8.48 -8.77
CA GLU A 32 0.75 -7.86 -7.45
C GLU A 32 0.89 -6.33 -7.55
N ILE A 33 0.14 -5.62 -6.70
CA ILE A 33 0.31 -4.19 -6.43
C ILE A 33 0.57 -4.03 -4.94
N GLN A 34 1.65 -3.32 -4.62
CA GLN A 34 1.99 -2.92 -3.25
C GLN A 34 1.72 -1.44 -3.04
N VAL A 35 1.00 -1.11 -1.98
CA VAL A 35 0.78 0.28 -1.54
C VAL A 35 1.31 0.42 -0.11
N ARG A 36 2.21 1.36 0.12
CA ARG A 36 2.93 1.56 1.38
C ARG A 36 2.61 2.95 1.92
N PHE A 37 2.21 3.00 3.18
CA PHE A 37 1.87 4.23 3.89
C PHE A 37 2.83 4.36 5.07
N PRO A 38 3.90 5.17 4.95
CA PRO A 38 4.76 5.50 6.08
C PRO A 38 3.92 6.13 7.20
N ALA A 39 4.22 5.79 8.46
CA ALA A 39 3.44 6.27 9.59
C ALA A 39 4.32 6.66 10.79
N GLU A 40 4.17 7.92 11.19
CA GLU A 40 4.76 8.46 12.42
C GLU A 40 3.68 9.29 13.15
N PRO A 41 3.32 8.96 14.40
CA PRO A 41 3.80 7.85 15.22
C PRO A 41 3.35 6.46 14.71
N PRO A 42 3.92 5.37 15.23
CA PRO A 42 3.52 3.99 14.92
C PRO A 42 2.01 3.72 14.97
N LEU A 43 1.54 2.92 14.02
CA LEU A 43 0.15 2.44 13.94
C LEU A 43 -0.05 1.16 14.73
N THR A 44 -1.26 1.04 15.28
CA THR A 44 -1.81 -0.22 15.76
C THR A 44 -2.91 -0.71 14.84
N LYS A 45 -3.31 -1.98 14.96
CA LYS A 45 -4.42 -2.55 14.20
C LYS A 45 -5.73 -1.76 14.34
N LYS A 46 -5.95 -1.10 15.48
CA LYS A 46 -7.17 -0.29 15.74
C LYS A 46 -7.19 1.02 14.96
N ASP A 47 -6.02 1.51 14.56
CA ASP A 47 -5.88 2.76 13.81
C ASP A 47 -6.18 2.55 12.31
N VAL A 48 -6.21 1.31 11.84
CA VAL A 48 -6.28 1.00 10.41
C VAL A 48 -7.63 0.37 10.07
N ALA A 49 -8.29 0.94 9.06
CA ALA A 49 -9.43 0.31 8.41
C ALA A 49 -9.19 0.28 6.89
N VAL A 50 -9.07 -0.93 6.35
CA VAL A 50 -8.93 -1.18 4.91
C VAL A 50 -10.18 -1.90 4.43
N THR A 51 -10.78 -1.40 3.35
CA THR A 51 -11.91 -2.07 2.68
C THR A 51 -11.54 -2.28 1.21
N PHE A 52 -11.46 -3.55 0.84
CA PHE A 52 -11.27 -3.97 -0.54
C PHE A 52 -12.62 -4.12 -1.22
N LYS A 53 -12.74 -3.60 -2.43
CA LYS A 53 -13.82 -3.91 -3.36
C LYS A 53 -13.21 -4.22 -4.71
N ARG A 54 -13.94 -4.97 -5.53
CA ARG A 54 -13.48 -5.42 -6.85
C ARG A 54 -12.86 -4.31 -7.71
N ALA A 55 -13.37 -3.08 -7.64
CA ALA A 55 -12.87 -1.93 -8.41
C ALA A 55 -12.68 -0.66 -7.56
N ALA A 56 -12.55 -0.79 -6.24
CA ALA A 56 -12.37 0.36 -5.36
C ALA A 56 -11.59 -0.03 -4.10
N LEU A 57 -10.85 0.95 -3.56
CA LEU A 57 -10.07 0.80 -2.34
C LEU A 57 -10.40 1.95 -1.39
N LEU A 58 -10.64 1.60 -0.13
CA LEU A 58 -10.71 2.55 0.97
C LEU A 58 -9.63 2.19 1.99
N VAL A 59 -8.72 3.13 2.25
CA VAL A 59 -7.71 3.03 3.31
C VAL A 59 -7.89 4.21 4.26
N LYS A 60 -8.27 3.91 5.50
CA LYS A 60 -8.36 4.88 6.58
C LYS A 60 -7.30 4.60 7.63
N VAL A 61 -6.59 5.65 8.03
CA VAL A 61 -5.62 5.64 9.11
C VAL A 61 -6.03 6.70 10.13
N ARG A 62 -6.27 6.29 11.38
CA ARG A 62 -6.73 7.15 12.49
C ARG A 62 -7.97 7.99 12.14
N GLY A 63 -8.86 7.42 11.34
CA GLY A 63 -10.09 8.08 10.88
C GLY A 63 -9.94 8.96 9.64
N GLU A 64 -8.72 9.29 9.20
CA GLU A 64 -8.48 10.01 7.94
C GLU A 64 -8.46 9.02 6.77
N ALA A 65 -9.19 9.33 5.69
CA ALA A 65 -9.12 8.58 4.44
C ALA A 65 -7.89 8.99 3.64
N LEU A 66 -6.90 8.10 3.56
CA LEU A 66 -5.71 8.28 2.73
C LEU A 66 -5.97 7.86 1.29
N ILE A 67 -6.82 6.85 1.09
CA ILE A 67 -7.38 6.47 -0.19
C ILE A 67 -8.89 6.29 0.00
N ASP A 68 -9.67 6.94 -0.86
CA ASP A 68 -11.10 6.69 -1.04
C ASP A 68 -11.42 6.90 -2.52
N GLY A 69 -11.35 5.82 -3.31
CA GLY A 69 -11.45 5.95 -4.75
C GLY A 69 -11.62 4.64 -5.51
N ALA A 70 -12.01 4.78 -6.78
CA ALA A 70 -12.05 3.69 -7.73
C ALA A 70 -10.62 3.34 -8.19
N LEU A 71 -10.34 2.05 -8.27
CA LEU A 71 -9.08 1.51 -8.76
C LEU A 71 -8.99 1.66 -10.28
N ALA A 72 -7.78 1.72 -10.83
CA ALA A 72 -7.60 1.81 -12.28
C ALA A 72 -8.10 0.57 -13.05
N SER A 73 -8.15 -0.58 -12.39
CA SER A 73 -8.78 -1.80 -12.90
C SER A 73 -9.28 -2.67 -11.72
N THR A 74 -9.54 -3.96 -11.97
CA THR A 74 -10.17 -4.86 -11.00
C THR A 74 -9.18 -5.77 -10.28
N VAL A 75 -9.53 -6.13 -9.04
CA VAL A 75 -8.71 -6.94 -8.14
C VAL A 75 -9.46 -8.17 -7.65
N GLU A 76 -8.72 -9.23 -7.29
CA GLU A 76 -9.27 -10.35 -6.52
C GLU A 76 -9.27 -10.04 -5.03
N VAL A 77 -10.45 -9.64 -4.57
CA VAL A 77 -10.71 -9.14 -3.22
C VAL A 77 -10.29 -10.15 -2.15
N ASP A 78 -10.55 -11.44 -2.39
CA ASP A 78 -10.22 -12.52 -1.44
C ASP A 78 -8.70 -12.77 -1.32
N GLU A 79 -7.92 -12.31 -2.30
CA GLU A 79 -6.46 -12.38 -2.31
C GLU A 79 -5.80 -11.05 -1.87
N CYS A 80 -6.58 -9.97 -1.76
CA CYS A 80 -6.09 -8.70 -1.24
C CYS A 80 -5.85 -8.80 0.27
N THR A 81 -4.71 -8.29 0.72
CA THR A 81 -4.33 -8.33 2.14
C THR A 81 -3.76 -6.99 2.59
N TRP A 82 -3.67 -6.80 3.90
CA TRP A 82 -2.91 -5.70 4.47
C TRP A 82 -2.22 -6.15 5.75
N CYS A 83 -1.09 -5.53 6.06
CA CYS A 83 -0.36 -5.77 7.29
C CYS A 83 0.34 -4.48 7.77
N LEU A 84 0.74 -4.48 9.03
CA LEU A 84 1.61 -3.45 9.59
C LEU A 84 3.04 -3.98 9.59
N ALA A 85 3.97 -3.17 9.11
CA ALA A 85 5.39 -3.46 9.25
C ALA A 85 5.76 -3.57 10.75
N PRO A 86 6.86 -4.27 11.10
CA PRO A 86 7.29 -4.41 12.48
C PRO A 86 7.37 -3.06 13.20
N GLY A 87 6.75 -2.99 14.38
CA GLY A 87 6.69 -1.75 15.16
C GLY A 87 5.71 -0.72 14.64
N GLY A 88 4.85 -1.03 13.66
CA GLY A 88 3.76 -0.15 13.21
C GLY A 88 4.19 1.06 12.39
N VAL A 89 5.45 1.13 11.97
CA VAL A 89 6.04 2.29 11.27
C VAL A 89 5.53 2.48 9.84
N GLU A 90 4.84 1.49 9.30
CA GLU A 90 4.31 1.51 7.94
C GLU A 90 3.10 0.56 7.83
N LEU A 91 2.07 0.99 7.11
CA LEU A 91 0.98 0.13 6.65
C LEU A 91 1.30 -0.34 5.22
N GLN A 92 1.19 -1.63 4.98
CA GLN A 92 1.36 -2.25 3.66
C GLN A 92 0.03 -2.86 3.22
N VAL A 93 -0.44 -2.45 2.05
CA VAL A 93 -1.65 -2.96 1.40
C VAL A 93 -1.23 -3.68 0.12
N MET A 94 -1.65 -4.94 -0.02
CA MET A 94 -1.39 -5.80 -1.16
C MET A 94 -2.68 -6.03 -1.92
N LEU A 95 -2.67 -5.72 -3.22
CA LEU A 95 -3.77 -6.01 -4.13
C LEU A 95 -3.30 -7.04 -5.16
N THR A 96 -4.16 -8.00 -5.48
CA THR A 96 -3.95 -8.92 -6.60
C THR A 96 -4.86 -8.52 -7.75
N LYS A 97 -4.29 -8.27 -8.93
CA LYS A 97 -5.06 -7.94 -10.14
C LYS A 97 -5.84 -9.16 -10.62
N GLN A 98 -7.06 -8.93 -11.12
CA GLN A 98 -7.83 -9.98 -11.82
C GLN A 98 -7.29 -10.32 -13.22
N ARG A 99 -6.46 -9.43 -13.78
CA ARG A 99 -5.89 -9.57 -15.11
C ARG A 99 -4.48 -9.02 -15.12
N GLU A 100 -3.58 -9.74 -15.78
CA GLU A 100 -2.26 -9.23 -16.10
C GLU A 100 -2.33 -7.92 -16.88
N GLY A 101 -1.36 -7.05 -16.63
CA GLY A 101 -1.28 -5.73 -17.26
C GLY A 101 -0.72 -4.68 -16.31
N GLU A 102 0.01 -3.72 -16.87
CA GLU A 102 0.52 -2.61 -16.10
C GLU A 102 -0.57 -1.57 -15.84
N TRP A 103 -0.73 -1.17 -14.59
CA TRP A 103 -1.60 -0.06 -14.22
C TRP A 103 -0.82 1.25 -14.38
N PRO A 104 -1.31 2.22 -15.19
CA PRO A 104 -0.63 3.51 -15.34
C PRO A 104 -0.70 4.33 -14.05
N ALA A 105 -1.81 4.21 -13.31
CA ALA A 105 -2.08 4.84 -12.02
C ALA A 105 -2.73 3.82 -11.07
N LEU A 106 -2.67 4.06 -9.75
CA LEU A 106 -3.37 3.20 -8.77
C LEU A 106 -4.89 3.39 -8.87
N LEU A 107 -5.32 4.64 -8.99
CA LEU A 107 -6.72 5.04 -9.04
C LEU A 107 -7.11 5.43 -10.47
N SER A 108 -8.38 5.22 -10.82
CA SER A 108 -8.93 5.80 -12.04
C SER A 108 -8.99 7.32 -11.90
N ALA A 109 -8.62 8.07 -12.93
CA ALA A 109 -8.87 9.51 -12.97
C ALA A 109 -10.37 9.78 -12.80
N LYS A 110 -10.73 10.84 -12.07
CA LYS A 110 -12.10 11.34 -12.00
C LYS A 110 -12.51 12.02 -13.30
#